data_AF-A0A409X7N9-F1
#
_entry.id   AF-A0A409X7N9-F1
#
_cell.length_a   1.000
_cell.length_b   1.000
_cell.length_c   1.000
_cell.angle_alpha   90.00
_cell.angle_beta   90.00
_cell.angle_gamma   90.00
#
_symmetry.space_group_name_H-M   'P 1'
#
loop_
_entity.id
_entity.type
_entity.pdbx_description
1 polymer ?
#
loop_
_entity_poly.entity_id
_entity_poly.type
_entity_poly.pdbx_seq_one_letter_code
_entity_poly.pdbx_strand_id
1 'polypeptide(L)'
;MEPEDLDAVFIEDHWIKNNKRFHNVPLCVHDALETRLKIPDIILQKFPSPQLSVIELLNAQLPRISTEIISTKPHTWFSEEAASPTATDQLWNWPTPSKDILDSLLSAVGQAWFDGATSIIDQRLNQSTSIRFPLWVFTFWKDVMRYTAICQSWKNAVSWLEHEKQQITTNLSVIQEAETMMLSLLPGCCPMFYCRNTTQIEQLARFLGTRWLATDHIDMLMEKLQKDLSKKQSVHSSTNPQ
;
A
#
# COMPACT_ATOMS: atom_id res chain seq x y z
N MET A 1 35.24 -18.53 4.72
CA MET A 1 34.09 -17.81 4.12
C MET A 1 34.12 -18.23 2.67
N GLU A 2 33.45 -19.35 2.36
CA GLU A 2 33.37 -19.84 0.98
C GLU A 2 32.54 -18.84 0.16
N PRO A 3 32.86 -18.63 -1.12
CA PRO A 3 32.06 -17.77 -1.97
C PRO A 3 30.65 -18.34 -2.02
N GLU A 4 29.70 -17.60 -1.41
CA GLU A 4 28.28 -17.96 -1.46
C GLU A 4 27.86 -17.99 -2.93
N ASP A 5 27.41 -19.16 -3.36
CA ASP A 5 26.99 -19.47 -4.72
C ASP A 5 25.71 -18.68 -5.02
N LEU A 6 25.87 -17.48 -5.59
CA LEU A 6 24.79 -16.52 -5.84
C LEU A 6 23.72 -17.04 -6.81
N ASP A 7 23.98 -18.16 -7.49
CA ASP A 7 23.08 -18.80 -8.46
C ASP A 7 22.39 -20.06 -7.92
N ALA A 8 22.45 -20.32 -6.62
CA ALA A 8 21.86 -21.53 -6.05
C ALA A 8 20.32 -21.57 -6.21
N VAL A 9 19.81 -22.57 -6.93
CA VAL A 9 18.36 -22.82 -7.08
C VAL A 9 17.77 -23.28 -5.74
N PHE A 10 16.61 -22.73 -5.35
CA PHE A 10 15.89 -23.17 -4.15
C PHE A 10 15.36 -24.60 -4.30
N ILE A 11 15.75 -25.51 -3.41
CA ILE A 11 15.30 -26.91 -3.36
C ILE A 11 14.44 -27.10 -2.09
N GLU A 12 13.12 -27.21 -2.27
CA GLU A 12 12.14 -27.23 -1.16
C GLU A 12 12.45 -28.31 -0.10
N ASP A 13 12.78 -29.52 -0.54
CA ASP A 13 13.07 -30.69 0.31
C ASP A 13 14.30 -30.52 1.22
N HIS A 14 15.19 -29.56 0.93
CA HIS A 14 16.34 -29.26 1.78
C HIS A 14 15.99 -28.26 2.89
N TRP A 15 14.90 -27.51 2.76
CA TRP A 15 14.60 -26.38 3.62
C TRP A 15 13.36 -26.61 4.49
N ILE A 16 12.28 -27.10 3.89
CA ILE A 16 10.98 -27.22 4.54
C ILE A 16 10.91 -28.50 5.38
N LYS A 17 10.39 -28.43 6.60
CA LYS A 17 10.32 -29.52 7.61
C LYS A 17 11.68 -30.15 7.98
N ASN A 18 12.78 -29.44 7.77
CA ASN A 18 14.15 -29.90 8.05
C ASN A 18 14.76 -29.33 9.34
N ASN A 19 13.94 -28.84 10.28
CA ASN A 19 14.37 -28.18 11.52
C ASN A 19 15.34 -27.00 11.31
N LYS A 20 15.31 -26.38 10.12
CA LYS A 20 16.10 -25.19 9.81
C LYS A 20 15.48 -23.94 10.41
N ARG A 21 16.32 -22.91 10.61
CA ARG A 21 15.88 -21.59 11.08
C ARG A 21 15.82 -20.62 9.92
N PHE A 22 14.74 -19.84 9.85
CA PHE A 22 14.61 -18.74 8.89
C PHE A 22 15.36 -17.50 9.42
N HIS A 23 16.70 -17.60 9.51
CA HIS A 23 17.57 -16.52 9.94
C HIS A 23 18.84 -16.53 9.11
N ASN A 24 19.17 -15.40 8.48
CA ASN A 24 20.31 -15.25 7.56
C ASN A 24 20.33 -16.35 6.47
N VAL A 25 19.19 -16.57 5.82
CA VAL A 25 19.05 -17.56 4.74
C VAL A 25 19.59 -16.99 3.42
N PRO A 26 20.03 -17.84 2.46
CA PRO A 26 20.44 -17.39 1.14
C PRO A 26 19.34 -16.62 0.39
N LEU A 27 19.72 -15.74 -0.54
CA LEU A 27 18.78 -14.91 -1.32
C LEU A 27 17.72 -15.74 -2.06
N CYS A 28 18.08 -16.89 -2.64
CA CYS A 28 17.13 -17.76 -3.34
C CYS A 28 15.99 -18.28 -2.44
N VAL A 29 16.22 -18.40 -1.13
CA VAL A 29 15.19 -18.76 -0.15
C VAL A 29 14.24 -17.60 0.08
N HIS A 30 14.75 -16.36 0.13
CA HIS A 30 13.93 -15.15 0.20
C HIS A 30 13.06 -15.02 -1.06
N ASP A 31 13.62 -15.17 -2.24
CA ASP A 31 12.90 -15.09 -3.53
C ASP A 31 11.79 -16.16 -3.62
N ALA A 32 12.07 -17.37 -3.12
CA ALA A 32 11.07 -18.44 -3.07
C ALA A 32 9.91 -18.09 -2.13
N LEU A 33 10.17 -17.51 -0.96
CA LEU A 33 9.13 -17.03 -0.05
C LEU A 33 8.34 -15.87 -0.66
N GLU A 34 9.00 -14.89 -1.26
CA GLU A 34 8.33 -13.77 -1.93
C GLU A 34 7.41 -14.26 -3.05
N THR A 35 7.84 -15.26 -3.82
CA THR A 35 7.03 -15.91 -4.85
C THR A 35 5.77 -16.54 -4.25
N ARG A 36 5.86 -17.16 -3.07
CA ARG A 36 4.69 -17.73 -2.35
C ARG A 36 3.77 -16.67 -1.77
N LEU A 37 4.30 -15.50 -1.42
CA LEU A 37 3.54 -14.36 -0.90
C LEU A 37 2.95 -13.48 -2.01
N LYS A 38 3.29 -13.70 -3.27
CA LYS A 38 2.79 -12.93 -4.41
C LYS A 38 1.28 -13.14 -4.60
N ILE A 39 0.52 -12.04 -4.64
CA ILE A 39 -0.91 -12.08 -4.92
C ILE A 39 -1.14 -12.54 -6.36
N PRO A 40 -2.06 -13.49 -6.63
CA PRO A 40 -2.42 -13.89 -7.98
C PRO A 40 -3.01 -12.72 -8.80
N ASP A 41 -2.70 -12.66 -10.10
CA ASP A 41 -3.13 -11.55 -10.97
C ASP A 41 -4.66 -11.36 -11.01
N ILE A 42 -5.43 -12.44 -10.92
CA ILE A 42 -6.90 -12.40 -10.87
C ILE A 42 -7.43 -11.68 -9.61
N ILE A 43 -6.68 -11.72 -8.51
CA ILE A 43 -7.00 -11.00 -7.28
C ILE A 43 -6.51 -9.55 -7.39
N LEU A 44 -5.35 -9.31 -7.99
CA LEU A 44 -4.85 -7.96 -8.26
C LEU A 44 -5.81 -7.13 -9.12
N GLN A 45 -6.47 -7.76 -10.10
CA GLN A 45 -7.48 -7.10 -10.94
C GLN A 45 -8.71 -6.59 -10.16
N LYS A 46 -8.96 -7.11 -8.96
CA LYS A 46 -10.05 -6.64 -8.09
C LYS A 46 -9.66 -5.43 -7.23
N PHE A 47 -8.37 -5.08 -7.14
CA PHE A 47 -7.95 -3.87 -6.45
C PHE A 47 -8.31 -2.60 -7.24
N PRO A 48 -8.47 -1.45 -6.57
CA PRO A 48 -8.66 -0.18 -7.25
C PRO A 48 -7.49 0.08 -8.22
N SER A 49 -7.81 0.34 -9.49
CA SER A 49 -6.80 0.67 -10.49
C SER A 49 -6.01 1.90 -10.04
N PRO A 50 -4.67 1.92 -10.19
CA PRO A 50 -3.84 3.09 -9.87
C PRO A 50 -4.26 4.36 -10.64
N GLN A 51 -5.00 4.20 -11.74
CA GLN A 51 -5.47 5.29 -12.60
C GLN A 51 -6.86 5.82 -12.24
N LEU A 52 -7.54 5.25 -11.24
CA LEU A 52 -8.82 5.80 -10.78
C LEU A 52 -8.62 7.21 -10.26
N SER A 53 -9.56 8.10 -10.58
CA SER A 53 -9.63 9.41 -9.94
C SER A 53 -9.79 9.27 -8.42
N VAL A 54 -9.48 10.32 -7.66
CA VAL A 54 -9.69 10.31 -6.21
C VAL A 54 -11.16 10.02 -5.86
N ILE A 55 -12.13 10.59 -6.60
CA ILE A 55 -13.56 10.33 -6.36
C ILE A 55 -13.90 8.85 -6.57
N GLU A 56 -13.43 8.24 -7.67
CA GLU A 56 -13.67 6.83 -7.93
C GLU A 56 -12.99 5.94 -6.89
N LEU A 57 -11.77 6.30 -6.47
CA LEU A 57 -11.04 5.61 -5.42
C LEU A 57 -11.79 5.66 -4.08
N LEU A 58 -12.33 6.82 -3.71
CA LEU A 58 -13.09 6.98 -2.46
C LEU A 58 -14.40 6.18 -2.45
N ASN A 59 -14.96 5.93 -3.62
CA ASN A 59 -16.15 5.09 -3.82
C ASN A 59 -15.82 3.60 -3.98
N ALA A 60 -14.55 3.23 -4.14
CA ALA A 60 -14.14 1.84 -4.27
C ALA A 60 -14.42 1.07 -2.98
N GLN A 61 -14.96 -0.14 -3.13
CA GLN A 61 -15.22 -1.02 -2.00
C GLN A 61 -13.92 -1.71 -1.58
N LEU A 62 -13.48 -1.41 -0.36
CA LEU A 62 -12.33 -2.07 0.27
C LEU A 62 -12.80 -2.84 1.50
N PRO A 63 -12.15 -3.97 1.83
CA PRO A 63 -12.40 -4.67 3.08
C PRO A 63 -12.16 -3.74 4.28
N ARG A 64 -13.00 -3.86 5.31
CA ARG A 64 -12.86 -3.06 6.53
C ARG A 64 -11.62 -3.50 7.30
N ILE A 65 -10.91 -2.58 7.95
CA ILE A 65 -9.85 -2.95 8.90
C ILE A 65 -10.51 -3.31 10.24
N SER A 66 -10.15 -4.45 10.80
CA SER A 66 -10.63 -4.89 12.12
C SER A 66 -10.03 -4.03 13.23
N THR A 67 -10.87 -3.65 14.18
CA THR A 67 -10.49 -2.95 15.42
C THR A 67 -10.44 -3.90 16.62
N GLU A 68 -10.60 -5.20 16.39
CA GLU A 68 -10.61 -6.20 17.47
C GLU A 68 -9.19 -6.41 18.02
N ILE A 69 -9.08 -6.39 19.35
CA ILE A 69 -7.85 -6.69 20.06
C ILE A 69 -7.82 -8.19 20.32
N ILE A 70 -6.90 -8.89 19.66
CA ILE A 70 -6.82 -10.34 19.72
C ILE A 70 -5.43 -10.73 20.18
N SER A 71 -5.38 -11.36 21.35
CA SER A 71 -4.15 -11.87 21.96
C SER A 71 -3.97 -13.33 21.58
N THR A 72 -3.65 -13.59 20.32
CA THR A 72 -3.33 -14.94 19.84
C THR A 72 -1.87 -15.03 19.45
N LYS A 73 -1.27 -16.20 19.65
CA LYS A 73 0.15 -16.41 19.33
C LYS A 73 0.27 -16.58 17.81
N PRO A 74 1.24 -15.95 17.13
CA PRO A 74 1.34 -16.02 15.66
C PRO A 74 1.34 -17.44 15.10
N HIS A 75 2.04 -18.38 15.75
CA HIS A 75 2.14 -19.77 15.28
C HIS A 75 0.79 -20.48 15.17
N THR A 76 -0.23 -20.10 15.96
CA THR A 76 -1.54 -20.75 15.92
C THR A 76 -2.37 -20.36 14.70
N TRP A 77 -1.92 -19.36 13.93
CA TRP A 77 -2.55 -18.97 12.67
C TRP A 77 -2.09 -19.82 11.50
N PHE A 78 -0.96 -20.51 11.60
CA PHE A 78 -0.41 -21.26 10.47
C PHE A 78 -0.92 -22.69 10.46
N SER A 79 -1.12 -23.25 9.26
CA SER A 79 -1.57 -24.62 9.06
C SER A 79 -0.74 -25.30 7.98
N GLU A 80 -0.41 -26.57 8.22
CA GLU A 80 0.23 -27.44 7.22
C GLU A 80 -0.75 -27.89 6.13
N GLU A 81 -2.06 -27.80 6.38
CA GLU A 81 -3.09 -28.18 5.42
C GLU A 81 -3.21 -27.13 4.29
N ALA A 82 -3.59 -27.58 3.10
CA ALA A 82 -3.76 -26.70 1.95
C ALA A 82 -4.89 -25.66 2.17
N ALA A 83 -4.78 -24.53 1.47
CA ALA A 83 -5.80 -23.49 1.46
C ALA A 83 -7.15 -24.01 0.91
N SER A 84 -8.25 -23.49 1.44
CA SER A 84 -9.59 -23.86 1.00
C SER A 84 -9.89 -23.22 -0.37
N PRO A 85 -10.43 -23.97 -1.35
CA PRO A 85 -10.69 -23.44 -2.69
C PRO A 85 -11.63 -22.21 -2.73
N THR A 86 -12.55 -22.11 -1.77
CA THR A 86 -13.55 -21.04 -1.68
C THR A 86 -13.08 -19.82 -0.90
N ALA A 87 -11.90 -19.88 -0.25
CA ALA A 87 -11.45 -18.83 0.65
C ALA A 87 -11.23 -17.50 -0.09
N THR A 88 -10.75 -17.56 -1.33
CA THR A 88 -10.40 -16.36 -2.13
C THR A 88 -11.60 -15.48 -2.45
N ASP A 89 -12.79 -16.05 -2.60
CA ASP A 89 -14.00 -15.29 -2.91
C ASP A 89 -14.56 -14.56 -1.69
N GLN A 90 -14.26 -15.07 -0.50
CA GLN A 90 -14.72 -14.50 0.77
C GLN A 90 -13.80 -13.41 1.31
N LEU A 91 -12.56 -13.33 0.81
CA LEU A 91 -11.52 -12.38 1.22
C LEU A 91 -12.01 -10.92 1.27
N TRP A 92 -12.83 -10.54 0.28
CA TRP A 92 -13.34 -9.17 0.12
C TRP A 92 -14.42 -8.81 1.14
N ASN A 93 -15.13 -9.81 1.65
CA ASN A 93 -16.23 -9.62 2.60
C ASN A 93 -15.73 -9.63 4.05
N TRP A 94 -14.48 -10.01 4.28
CA TRP A 94 -13.95 -10.22 5.62
C TRP A 94 -13.08 -9.05 6.08
N PRO A 95 -13.10 -8.71 7.38
CA PRO A 95 -12.25 -7.66 7.90
C PRO A 95 -10.77 -8.01 7.73
N THR A 96 -9.95 -7.05 7.30
CA THR A 96 -8.48 -7.13 7.32
C THR A 96 -7.97 -7.10 8.76
N PRO A 97 -6.94 -7.87 9.15
CA PRO A 97 -6.31 -7.76 10.47
C PRO A 97 -5.84 -6.34 10.79
N SER A 98 -5.71 -6.05 12.08
CA SER A 98 -5.04 -4.82 12.51
C SER A 98 -3.56 -4.87 12.12
N LYS A 99 -2.91 -3.70 12.04
CA LYS A 99 -1.49 -3.58 11.70
C LYS A 99 -0.60 -4.44 12.58
N ASP A 100 -0.84 -4.39 13.89
CA ASP A 100 0.00 -5.07 14.88
C ASP A 100 -0.08 -6.60 14.74
N ILE A 101 -1.27 -7.12 14.46
CA ILE A 101 -1.47 -8.55 14.17
C ILE A 101 -0.75 -8.91 12.86
N LEU A 102 -0.94 -8.13 11.81
CA LEU A 102 -0.33 -8.38 10.51
C LEU A 102 1.21 -8.34 10.58
N ASP A 103 1.79 -7.35 11.25
CA ASP A 103 3.24 -7.23 11.46
C ASP A 103 3.79 -8.44 12.24
N SER A 104 3.07 -8.88 13.27
CA SER A 104 3.41 -10.07 14.06
C SER A 104 3.38 -11.36 13.22
N LEU A 105 2.36 -11.54 12.37
CA LEU A 105 2.24 -12.69 11.48
C LEU A 105 3.32 -12.67 10.37
N LEU A 106 3.58 -11.51 9.77
CA LEU A 106 4.64 -11.33 8.78
C LEU A 106 6.03 -11.61 9.37
N SER A 107 6.26 -11.30 10.65
CA SER A 107 7.52 -11.65 11.31
C SER A 107 7.71 -13.17 11.53
N ALA A 108 6.60 -13.91 11.60
CA ALA A 108 6.60 -15.35 11.86
C ALA A 108 6.52 -16.20 10.57
N VAL A 109 6.10 -15.62 9.44
CA VAL A 109 5.77 -16.38 8.21
C VAL A 109 6.95 -17.19 7.67
N GLY A 110 8.17 -16.65 7.72
CA GLY A 110 9.35 -17.34 7.21
C GLY A 110 9.65 -18.62 7.99
N GLN A 111 9.61 -18.56 9.33
CA GLN A 111 9.80 -19.75 10.16
C GLN A 111 8.62 -20.71 10.03
N ALA A 112 7.37 -20.22 10.01
CA ALA A 112 6.21 -21.08 9.84
C ALA A 112 6.24 -21.84 8.51
N TRP A 113 6.67 -21.18 7.43
CA TRP A 113 6.89 -21.83 6.13
C TRP A 113 7.96 -22.91 6.22
N PHE A 114 9.11 -22.64 6.86
CA PHE A 114 10.14 -23.65 7.13
C PHE A 114 9.63 -24.83 7.98
N ASP A 115 8.71 -24.57 8.90
CA ASP A 115 8.06 -25.60 9.72
C ASP A 115 6.99 -26.39 8.93
N GLY A 116 6.72 -26.00 7.68
CA GLY A 116 5.84 -26.73 6.76
C GLY A 116 4.45 -26.14 6.60
N ALA A 117 4.19 -24.94 7.10
CA ALA A 117 2.92 -24.25 6.89
C ALA A 117 2.72 -23.92 5.40
N THR A 118 1.55 -24.25 4.88
CA THR A 118 1.14 -23.96 3.49
C THR A 118 -0.06 -23.02 3.42
N SER A 119 -0.74 -22.79 4.54
CA SER A 119 -1.89 -21.90 4.65
C SER A 119 -1.99 -21.25 6.03
N ILE A 120 -2.98 -20.37 6.20
CA ILE A 120 -3.32 -19.77 7.50
C ILE A 120 -4.81 -19.91 7.83
N ILE A 121 -5.11 -19.93 9.13
CA ILE A 121 -6.45 -19.89 9.70
C ILE A 121 -6.61 -18.53 10.39
N ASP A 122 -7.61 -17.78 9.96
CA ASP A 122 -7.95 -16.52 10.59
C ASP A 122 -8.73 -16.77 11.89
N GLN A 123 -8.04 -16.72 13.01
CA GLN A 123 -8.59 -17.05 14.32
C GLN A 123 -9.71 -16.11 14.79
N ARG A 124 -9.85 -14.97 14.14
CA ARG A 124 -10.86 -13.96 14.48
C ARG A 124 -12.26 -14.41 14.03
N LEU A 125 -12.29 -15.31 13.06
CA LEU A 125 -13.52 -15.80 12.45
C LEU A 125 -13.98 -17.09 13.13
N ASN A 126 -14.19 -17.02 14.46
CA ASN A 126 -14.48 -18.10 15.40
C ASN A 126 -15.44 -19.22 14.92
N GLN A 127 -16.23 -19.00 13.87
CA GLN A 127 -17.18 -19.95 13.29
C GLN A 127 -16.65 -20.70 12.05
N SER A 128 -15.43 -20.42 11.59
CA SER A 128 -14.89 -20.89 10.32
C SER A 128 -13.53 -21.58 10.48
N THR A 129 -13.38 -22.43 11.49
CA THR A 129 -12.18 -23.25 11.71
C THR A 129 -11.75 -24.10 10.49
N SER A 130 -12.61 -24.23 9.48
CA SER A 130 -12.35 -24.95 8.23
C SER A 130 -11.83 -24.08 7.07
N ILE A 131 -11.83 -22.75 7.19
CA ILE A 131 -11.44 -21.88 6.08
C ILE A 131 -9.97 -21.50 6.23
N ARG A 132 -9.17 -21.96 5.26
CA ARG A 132 -7.74 -21.77 5.21
C ARG A 132 -7.37 -20.89 4.05
N PHE A 133 -6.58 -19.87 4.32
CA PHE A 133 -6.10 -18.94 3.32
C PHE A 133 -4.71 -19.29 2.83
N PRO A 134 -4.41 -19.08 1.55
CA PRO A 134 -3.05 -19.18 1.06
C PRO A 134 -2.17 -18.10 1.70
N LEU A 135 -0.86 -18.35 1.81
CA LEU A 135 0.08 -17.42 2.46
C LEU A 135 0.12 -16.02 1.81
N TRP A 136 -0.16 -15.89 0.51
CA TRP A 136 -0.22 -14.57 -0.15
C TRP A 136 -1.28 -13.62 0.41
N VAL A 137 -2.23 -14.11 1.22
CA VAL A 137 -3.23 -13.28 1.90
C VAL A 137 -2.60 -12.19 2.76
N PHE A 138 -1.39 -12.40 3.29
CA PHE A 138 -0.66 -11.36 4.03
C PHE A 138 -0.37 -10.14 3.15
N THR A 139 0.07 -10.37 1.91
CA THR A 139 0.32 -9.30 0.94
C THR A 139 -0.97 -8.61 0.56
N PHE A 140 -2.07 -9.38 0.39
CA PHE A 140 -3.40 -8.81 0.16
C PHE A 140 -3.82 -7.87 1.28
N TRP A 141 -3.73 -8.30 2.54
CA TRP A 141 -4.07 -7.49 3.70
C TRP A 141 -3.20 -6.23 3.80
N LYS A 142 -1.91 -6.35 3.54
CA LYS A 142 -0.97 -5.22 3.51
C LYS A 142 -1.38 -4.18 2.45
N ASP A 143 -1.75 -4.64 1.26
CA ASP A 143 -2.22 -3.76 0.19
C ASP A 143 -3.55 -3.09 0.54
N VAL A 144 -4.53 -3.83 1.08
CA VAL A 144 -5.81 -3.27 1.55
C VAL A 144 -5.59 -2.19 2.60
N MET A 145 -4.68 -2.40 3.56
CA MET A 145 -4.34 -1.40 4.56
C MET A 145 -3.73 -0.14 3.94
N ARG A 146 -2.82 -0.31 2.96
CA ARG A 146 -2.24 0.82 2.21
C ARG A 146 -3.33 1.62 1.49
N TYR A 147 -4.19 0.96 0.72
CA TYR A 147 -5.30 1.63 0.02
C TYR A 147 -6.25 2.34 1.00
N THR A 148 -6.55 1.71 2.14
CA THR A 148 -7.39 2.33 3.17
C THR A 148 -6.75 3.60 3.75
N ALA A 149 -5.43 3.60 3.99
CA ALA A 149 -4.70 4.78 4.46
C ALA A 149 -4.71 5.92 3.43
N ILE A 150 -4.56 5.59 2.13
CA ILE A 150 -4.68 6.55 1.02
C ILE A 150 -6.10 7.15 1.01
N CYS A 151 -7.13 6.31 1.01
CA CYS A 151 -8.53 6.76 1.03
C CYS A 151 -8.83 7.63 2.26
N GLN A 152 -8.32 7.28 3.43
CA GLN A 152 -8.52 8.10 4.63
C GLN A 152 -7.85 9.47 4.51
N SER A 153 -6.67 9.55 3.90
CA SER A 153 -5.98 10.82 3.66
C SER A 153 -6.79 11.71 2.72
N TRP A 154 -7.34 11.15 1.64
CA TRP A 154 -8.22 11.88 0.73
C TRP A 154 -9.56 12.26 1.35
N LYS A 155 -10.18 11.39 2.17
CA LYS A 155 -11.42 11.74 2.90
C LYS A 155 -11.22 12.93 3.83
N ASN A 156 -10.09 12.97 4.54
CA ASN A 156 -9.75 14.10 5.39
C ASN A 156 -9.57 15.39 4.57
N ALA A 157 -8.93 15.29 3.40
CA ALA A 157 -8.74 16.41 2.49
C ALA A 157 -10.05 16.96 1.93
N VAL A 158 -10.95 16.08 1.50
CA VAL A 158 -12.30 16.45 1.01
C VAL A 158 -13.10 17.11 2.12
N SER A 159 -13.13 16.51 3.32
CA SER A 159 -13.85 17.08 4.47
C SER A 159 -13.33 18.46 4.87
N TRP A 160 -12.01 18.68 4.81
CA TRP A 160 -11.42 20.00 5.02
C TRP A 160 -11.87 20.99 3.94
N LEU A 161 -11.82 20.60 2.67
CA LEU A 161 -12.24 21.45 1.55
C LEU A 161 -13.72 21.85 1.65
N GLU A 162 -14.59 20.91 2.02
CA GLU A 162 -16.02 21.17 2.26
C GLU A 162 -16.23 22.16 3.41
N HIS A 163 -15.42 22.08 4.47
CA HIS A 163 -15.46 23.03 5.58
C HIS A 163 -15.01 24.42 5.14
N GLU A 164 -13.91 24.55 4.41
CA GLU A 164 -13.39 25.84 3.91
C GLU A 164 -14.37 26.53 2.96
N LYS A 165 -15.07 25.78 2.10
CA LYS A 165 -16.13 26.33 1.23
C LYS A 165 -17.26 27.02 1.99
N GLN A 166 -17.53 26.58 3.23
CA GLN A 166 -18.57 27.18 4.06
C GLN A 166 -18.08 28.47 4.74
N GLN A 167 -16.77 28.59 4.98
CA GLN A 167 -16.17 29.74 5.69
C GLN A 167 -15.71 30.85 4.72
N ILE A 168 -15.19 30.48 3.55
CA ILE A 168 -14.57 31.41 2.61
C ILE A 168 -15.55 31.77 1.49
N THR A 169 -16.05 33.00 1.52
CA THR A 169 -16.88 33.56 0.43
C THR A 169 -16.07 34.16 -0.72
N THR A 170 -14.79 34.48 -0.49
CA THR A 170 -13.88 35.08 -1.49
C THR A 170 -12.98 34.01 -2.12
N ASN A 171 -12.85 33.99 -3.45
CA ASN A 171 -12.08 32.99 -4.21
C ASN A 171 -12.71 31.59 -4.31
N LEU A 172 -14.04 31.48 -4.22
CA LEU A 172 -14.77 30.21 -4.42
C LEU A 172 -14.41 29.54 -5.75
N SER A 173 -14.14 30.31 -6.81
CA SER A 173 -13.72 29.78 -8.11
C SER A 173 -12.40 29.01 -8.05
N VAL A 174 -11.42 29.49 -7.28
CA VAL A 174 -10.11 28.83 -7.11
C VAL A 174 -10.29 27.52 -6.36
N ILE A 175 -11.15 27.52 -5.33
CA ILE A 175 -11.47 26.32 -4.54
C ILE A 175 -12.17 25.26 -5.42
N GLN A 176 -13.12 25.67 -6.26
CA GLN A 176 -13.83 24.78 -7.19
C GLN A 176 -12.91 24.22 -8.29
N GLU A 177 -12.00 25.04 -8.82
CA GLU A 177 -11.00 24.59 -9.78
C GLU A 177 -10.04 23.58 -9.15
N ALA A 178 -9.52 23.89 -7.96
CA ALA A 178 -8.64 23.00 -7.20
C ALA A 178 -9.32 21.66 -6.87
N GLU A 179 -10.59 21.69 -6.47
CA GLU A 179 -11.40 20.50 -6.26
C GLU A 179 -11.52 19.66 -7.53
N THR A 180 -11.91 20.29 -8.64
CA THR A 180 -12.13 19.59 -9.91
C THR A 180 -10.82 18.94 -10.38
N MET A 181 -9.71 19.67 -10.31
CA MET A 181 -8.41 19.14 -10.69
C MET A 181 -7.98 17.99 -9.77
N MET A 182 -8.01 18.17 -8.45
CA MET A 182 -7.47 17.18 -7.52
C MET A 182 -8.37 15.96 -7.34
N LEU A 183 -9.69 16.14 -7.37
CA LEU A 183 -10.61 15.06 -7.06
C LEU A 183 -11.03 14.27 -8.30
N SER A 184 -11.24 14.95 -9.43
CA SER A 184 -11.79 14.34 -10.65
C SER A 184 -10.74 13.98 -11.70
N LEU A 185 -9.61 14.70 -11.76
CA LEU A 185 -8.61 14.51 -12.82
C LEU A 185 -7.37 13.74 -12.34
N LEU A 186 -6.98 13.89 -11.08
CA LEU A 186 -5.78 13.24 -10.57
C LEU A 186 -6.03 11.77 -10.23
N PRO A 187 -5.14 10.86 -10.66
CA PRO A 187 -5.12 9.49 -10.16
C PRO A 187 -4.97 9.46 -8.63
N GLY A 188 -5.70 8.61 -7.91
CA GLY A 188 -5.69 8.62 -6.45
C GLY A 188 -4.53 7.84 -5.81
N CYS A 189 -3.93 6.89 -6.53
CA CYS A 189 -2.91 5.95 -6.01
C CYS A 189 -1.67 5.83 -6.90
N CYS A 190 -1.48 6.73 -7.87
CA CYS A 190 -0.36 6.64 -8.81
C CYS A 190 0.91 7.28 -8.22
N PRO A 191 2.10 6.66 -8.42
CA PRO A 191 3.36 7.36 -8.23
C PRO A 191 3.39 8.62 -9.10
N MET A 192 3.70 9.75 -8.48
CA MET A 192 3.94 10.99 -9.19
C MET A 192 5.45 11.17 -9.38
N PHE A 193 5.85 11.24 -10.64
CA PHE A 193 7.21 11.65 -10.99
C PHE A 193 7.28 13.17 -10.90
N TYR A 194 7.94 13.66 -9.85
CA TYR A 194 8.26 15.06 -9.72
C TYR A 194 9.78 15.21 -9.68
N CYS A 195 10.32 15.54 -10.84
CA CYS A 195 11.70 15.97 -11.04
C CYS A 195 12.70 14.82 -10.88
N ARG A 196 13.61 14.85 -9.89
CA ARG A 196 14.57 13.75 -9.64
C ARG A 196 14.05 12.69 -8.66
N ASN A 197 12.90 12.94 -8.04
CA ASN A 197 12.35 12.08 -7.01
C ASN A 197 10.98 11.52 -7.44
N THR A 198 10.65 10.35 -6.91
CA THR A 198 9.31 9.77 -6.99
C THR A 198 8.58 10.05 -5.69
N THR A 199 7.44 10.71 -5.75
CA THR A 199 6.54 10.86 -4.60
C THR A 199 5.21 10.16 -4.89
N GLN A 200 4.36 10.03 -3.86
CA GLN A 200 3.03 9.46 -4.02
C GLN A 200 2.01 10.59 -4.20
N ILE A 201 1.06 10.44 -5.12
CA ILE A 201 0.01 11.44 -5.35
C ILE A 201 -0.84 11.69 -4.11
N GLU A 202 -0.92 10.72 -3.19
CA GLU A 202 -1.54 10.86 -1.87
C GLU A 202 -0.95 12.03 -1.05
N GLN A 203 0.32 12.39 -1.29
CA GLN A 203 0.97 13.49 -0.57
C GLN A 203 0.29 14.81 -0.89
N LEU A 204 -0.28 14.97 -2.10
CA LEU A 204 -1.03 16.16 -2.47
C LEU A 204 -2.27 16.39 -1.61
N ALA A 205 -2.85 15.33 -1.01
CA ALA A 205 -3.94 15.46 -0.05
C ALA A 205 -3.53 16.32 1.17
N ARG A 206 -2.23 16.44 1.47
CA ARG A 206 -1.73 17.29 2.57
C ARG A 206 -1.79 18.79 2.25
N PHE A 207 -1.81 19.19 0.98
CA PHE A 207 -2.07 20.59 0.61
C PHE A 207 -3.50 21.01 0.96
N LEU A 208 -4.42 20.04 1.03
CA LEU A 208 -5.82 20.23 1.36
C LEU A 208 -6.07 19.91 2.84
N GLY A 209 -5.43 20.63 3.75
CA GLY A 209 -5.64 20.38 5.18
C GLY A 209 -4.77 21.20 6.09
N THR A 210 -4.84 20.89 7.39
CA THR A 210 -4.07 21.55 8.46
C THR A 210 -2.77 20.81 8.80
N ARG A 211 -2.39 19.81 8.00
CA ARG A 211 -1.18 19.02 8.25
C ARG A 211 0.06 19.79 7.83
N TRP A 212 1.15 19.58 8.56
CA TRP A 212 2.46 20.08 8.16
C TRP A 212 2.88 19.48 6.81
N LEU A 213 3.36 20.35 5.93
CA LEU A 213 3.96 19.97 4.67
C LEU A 213 5.23 19.13 4.95
N ALA A 214 5.34 17.97 4.30
CA ALA A 214 6.58 17.19 4.29
C ALA A 214 7.64 17.86 3.41
N THR A 215 8.90 17.47 3.58
CA THR A 215 10.05 17.93 2.78
C THR A 215 9.78 17.88 1.28
N ASP A 216 9.18 16.80 0.78
CA ASP A 216 8.80 16.64 -0.63
C ASP A 216 7.96 17.82 -1.17
N HIS A 217 7.07 18.37 -0.35
CA HIS A 217 6.23 19.51 -0.77
C HIS A 217 7.05 20.80 -0.85
N ILE A 218 8.01 20.98 0.06
CA ILE A 218 8.91 22.14 0.04
C ILE A 218 9.78 22.08 -1.22
N ASP A 219 10.33 20.89 -1.52
CA ASP A 219 11.13 20.67 -2.73
C ASP A 219 10.30 20.95 -4.00
N MET A 220 9.04 20.50 -4.03
CA MET A 220 8.10 20.81 -5.10
C MET A 220 7.88 22.32 -5.30
N LEU A 221 7.65 23.05 -4.21
CA LEU A 221 7.42 24.49 -4.26
C LEU A 221 8.68 25.26 -4.67
N MET A 222 9.84 24.89 -4.10
CA MET A 222 11.12 25.52 -4.41
C MET A 222 11.50 25.36 -5.88
N GLU A 223 11.27 24.19 -6.45
CA GLU A 223 11.57 23.97 -7.86
C GLU A 223 10.60 24.71 -8.78
N LYS A 224 9.31 24.76 -8.44
CA LYS A 224 8.35 25.57 -9.19
C LYS A 224 8.78 27.03 -9.23
N LEU A 225 9.24 27.57 -8.09
CA LEU A 225 9.78 28.92 -7.99
C LEU A 225 11.02 29.10 -8.87
N GLN A 226 11.97 28.16 -8.85
CA GLN A 226 13.17 28.21 -9.69
C GLN A 226 12.82 28.21 -11.18
N LYS A 227 11.86 27.39 -11.61
CA LYS A 227 11.37 27.35 -12.99
C LYS A 227 10.75 28.68 -13.42
N ASP A 228 9.97 29.30 -12.54
CA ASP A 228 9.32 30.58 -12.84
C ASP A 228 10.33 31.73 -12.93
N LEU A 229 11.34 31.75 -12.06
CA LEU A 229 12.44 32.71 -12.11
C LEU A 229 13.25 32.57 -13.41
N SER A 230 13.56 31.33 -13.80
CA SER A 230 14.29 31.05 -15.04
C SER A 230 13.53 31.51 -16.28
N LYS A 231 12.21 31.28 -16.32
CA LYS A 231 11.34 31.77 -17.40
C LYS A 231 11.34 33.29 -17.48
N LYS A 232 11.23 34.00 -16.34
CA LYS A 232 11.28 35.47 -16.32
C LYS A 232 12.60 36.02 -16.84
N GLN A 233 13.73 35.40 -16.49
CA GLN A 233 15.05 35.80 -17.02
C GLN A 233 15.16 35.61 -18.54
N SER A 234 14.65 34.50 -19.09
CA SER A 234 14.68 34.26 -20.54
C SER A 234 13.85 35.27 -21.35
N VAL A 235 12.76 35.79 -20.79
CA VAL A 235 11.91 36.79 -21.47
C VAL A 235 12.62 38.15 -21.55
N HIS A 236 13.37 38.53 -20.52
CA HIS A 236 14.14 39.79 -20.52
C HIS A 236 15.37 39.76 -21.42
N SER A 237 16.03 38.61 -21.58
CA SER A 237 17.17 38.51 -22.51
C SER A 237 16.77 38.60 -24.00
N SER A 238 15.51 38.29 -24.34
CA SER A 238 15.01 38.28 -25.73
C SER A 238 14.43 39.63 -26.21
N THR A 239 14.36 40.66 -25.36
CA THR A 239 13.73 41.95 -25.68
C THR A 239 14.72 43.10 -25.92
N ASN A 240 16.01 42.82 -26.06
CA ASN A 240 17.00 43.79 -26.55
C ASN A 240 17.31 43.52 -28.05
N PRO A 241 16.55 44.11 -29.00
CA PRO A 241 17.01 44.19 -30.38
C PRO A 241 18.17 45.19 -30.46
N GLN A 242 19.27 44.74 -31.09
CA GLN A 242 20.34 45.64 -31.55
C GLN A 242 19.84 46.56 -32.66
#